data_AF-A0A3B8QR74-F1
#
_entry.id   AF-A0A3B8QR74-F1
#
_cell.length_a   1.000
_cell.length_b   1.000
_cell.length_c   1.000
_cell.angle_alpha   90.00
_cell.angle_beta   90.00
_cell.angle_gamma   90.00
#
_symmetry.space_group_name_H-M   'P 1'
#
loop_
_entity.id
_entity.type
_entity.pdbx_description
1 polymer ?
#
loop_
_entity_poly.entity_id
_entity_poly.type
_entity_poly.pdbx_seq_one_letter_code
_entity_poly.pdbx_strand_id
1 'polypeptide(L)'
;MRRLRKKLDTTRLAIFSVALVSIVMLASPSSAEWTEVAQSIDGDTFYIHYDSMKENKGYLYYWTLSDYLKPTKGGTSSVRALRKVDCQTPRKYQFLSYIFYDERMGGGSGNTVKETSNEWDYPTPDGVDELLINMACDYVGK
;
A
#
# COMPACT_ATOMS: atom_id res chain seq x y z
N MET A 1 -16.29 58.86 18.57
CA MET A 1 -16.41 57.71 17.64
C MET A 1 -15.03 57.25 17.15
N ARG A 2 -14.38 56.23 17.76
CA ARG A 2 -13.21 55.51 17.16
C ARG A 2 -12.65 54.31 17.96
N ARG A 3 -13.43 53.66 18.85
CA ARG A 3 -12.94 52.49 19.62
C ARG A 3 -13.57 51.12 19.27
N LEU A 4 -14.56 51.08 18.36
CA LEU A 4 -15.23 49.81 18.00
C LEU A 4 -14.69 49.11 16.74
N ARG A 5 -13.88 49.75 15.88
CA ARG A 5 -13.35 49.11 14.66
C ARG A 5 -12.16 48.16 14.90
N LYS A 6 -11.26 48.48 15.83
CA LYS A 6 -10.03 47.68 16.06
C LYS A 6 -10.27 46.32 16.72
N LYS A 7 -11.29 46.18 17.56
CA LYS A 7 -11.62 44.90 18.23
C LYS A 7 -12.19 43.86 17.25
N LEU A 8 -12.93 44.30 16.24
CA LEU A 8 -13.57 43.42 15.27
C LEU A 8 -12.55 42.73 14.35
N ASP A 9 -11.41 43.36 14.09
CA ASP A 9 -10.36 42.81 13.21
C ASP A 9 -9.46 41.80 13.94
N THR A 10 -9.01 42.09 15.17
CA THR A 10 -8.14 41.17 15.92
C THR A 10 -8.87 39.90 16.37
N THR A 11 -10.14 40.00 16.79
CA THR A 11 -10.92 38.83 17.20
C THR A 11 -11.28 37.94 16.00
N ARG A 12 -11.61 38.52 14.84
CA ARG A 12 -11.83 37.76 13.60
C ARG A 12 -10.56 37.07 13.14
N LEU A 13 -9.43 37.78 13.13
CA LEU A 13 -8.13 37.21 12.76
C LEU A 13 -7.72 36.07 13.71
N ALA A 14 -7.95 36.23 15.02
CA ALA A 14 -7.72 35.19 16.01
C ALA A 14 -8.60 33.95 15.78
N ILE A 15 -9.90 34.14 15.50
CA ILE A 15 -10.82 33.03 15.19
C ILE A 15 -10.38 32.31 13.91
N PHE A 16 -10.01 33.04 12.86
CA PHE A 16 -9.48 32.43 11.62
C PHE A 16 -8.19 31.66 11.88
N SER A 17 -7.27 32.20 12.69
CA SER A 17 -6.04 31.49 13.04
C SER A 17 -6.28 30.24 13.87
N VAL A 18 -7.20 30.27 14.84
CA VAL A 18 -7.55 29.10 15.65
C VAL A 18 -8.23 28.03 14.81
N ALA A 19 -9.19 28.42 13.95
CA ALA A 19 -9.83 27.50 13.02
C ALA A 19 -8.83 26.86 12.04
N LEU A 20 -7.88 27.63 11.51
CA LEU A 20 -6.84 27.13 10.62
C LEU A 20 -5.93 26.11 11.31
N VAL A 21 -5.52 26.37 12.54
CA VAL A 21 -4.70 25.43 13.34
C VAL A 21 -5.49 24.15 13.67
N SER A 22 -6.79 24.26 14.00
CA SER A 22 -7.64 23.09 14.25
C SER A 22 -7.83 22.20 13.02
N ILE A 23 -7.98 22.77 11.82
CA ILE A 23 -8.12 22.01 10.57
C ILE A 23 -6.84 21.22 10.24
N VAL A 24 -5.66 21.82 10.47
CA VAL A 24 -4.37 21.15 10.22
C VAL A 24 -4.13 19.97 11.18
N MET A 25 -4.59 20.05 12.43
CA MET A 25 -4.46 18.96 13.42
C MET A 25 -5.40 17.77 13.14
N LEU A 26 -6.50 17.98 12.42
CA LEU A 26 -7.45 16.94 12.02
C LEU A 26 -7.03 16.21 10.74
N ALA A 27 -6.09 16.78 9.99
CA ALA A 27 -5.46 16.08 8.88
C ALA A 27 -4.43 15.09 9.43
N SER A 28 -4.88 13.90 9.85
CA SER A 28 -3.96 12.78 9.99
C SER A 28 -3.23 12.62 8.67
N PRO A 29 -1.88 12.54 8.64
CA PRO A 29 -1.21 12.10 7.42
C PRO A 29 -1.79 10.74 7.10
N SER A 30 -2.46 10.58 5.95
CA SER A 30 -2.75 9.25 5.44
C SER A 30 -1.41 8.68 4.99
N SER A 31 -0.61 8.19 5.94
CA SER A 31 0.37 7.18 5.62
C SER A 31 -0.45 6.05 5.03
N ALA A 32 -0.32 5.85 3.73
CA ALA A 32 -1.00 4.78 3.04
C ALA A 32 -0.59 3.47 3.73
N GLU A 33 -1.50 2.91 4.53
CA GLU A 33 -1.19 1.77 5.38
C GLU A 33 -1.25 0.49 4.55
N TRP A 34 -0.30 -0.41 4.82
CA TRP A 34 -0.34 -1.77 4.30
C TRP A 34 -1.47 -2.51 5.02
N THR A 35 -2.43 -3.02 4.26
CA THR A 35 -3.55 -3.79 4.83
C THR A 35 -3.14 -5.25 4.90
N GLU A 36 -3.12 -5.81 6.12
CA GLU A 36 -2.92 -7.24 6.33
C GLU A 36 -4.06 -8.03 5.70
N VAL A 37 -3.72 -9.13 5.03
CA VAL A 37 -4.72 -9.96 4.37
C VAL A 37 -4.67 -11.43 4.76
N ALA A 38 -3.51 -11.91 5.19
CA ALA A 38 -3.33 -13.31 5.55
C ALA A 38 -2.07 -13.50 6.40
N GLN A 39 -2.09 -14.57 7.18
CA GLN A 39 -0.92 -15.11 7.84
C GLN A 39 -0.75 -16.59 7.47
N SER A 40 0.47 -17.02 7.16
CA SER A 40 0.79 -18.42 6.92
C SER A 40 0.82 -19.21 8.23
N ILE A 41 0.81 -20.54 8.13
CA ILE A 41 0.95 -21.42 9.29
C ILE A 41 2.29 -21.24 10.02
N ASP A 42 3.31 -20.76 9.29
CA ASP A 42 4.64 -20.49 9.79
C ASP A 42 4.78 -19.07 10.38
N GLY A 43 3.72 -18.26 10.30
CA GLY A 43 3.62 -16.91 10.88
C GLY A 43 4.05 -15.78 9.94
N ASP A 44 4.31 -16.06 8.66
CA ASP A 44 4.58 -15.03 7.66
C ASP A 44 3.30 -14.27 7.36
N THR A 45 3.38 -12.94 7.25
CA THR A 45 2.21 -12.08 7.10
C THR A 45 2.22 -11.39 5.75
N PHE A 46 1.08 -11.34 5.08
CA PHE A 46 0.95 -10.80 3.72
C PHE A 46 0.03 -9.60 3.72
N TYR A 47 0.38 -8.61 2.90
CA TYR A 47 -0.32 -7.34 2.85
C TYR A 47 -0.55 -6.86 1.43
N ILE A 48 -1.63 -6.08 1.25
CA ILE A 48 -1.93 -5.30 0.04
C ILE A 48 -1.80 -3.82 0.36
N HIS A 49 -1.24 -3.05 -0.56
CA HIS A 49 -1.25 -1.60 -0.51
C HIS A 49 -2.29 -1.03 -1.48
N TYR A 50 -3.54 -0.94 -1.02
CA TYR A 50 -4.69 -0.55 -1.85
C TYR A 50 -4.53 0.81 -2.52
N ASP A 51 -3.93 1.78 -1.83
CA ASP A 51 -3.71 3.13 -2.37
C ASP A 51 -2.75 3.17 -3.58
N SER A 52 -1.94 2.13 -3.75
CA SER A 52 -1.09 1.99 -4.95
C SER A 52 -1.80 1.43 -6.16
N MET A 53 -3.06 0.99 -6.04
CA MET A 53 -3.79 0.42 -7.15
C MET A 53 -3.97 1.43 -8.28
N LYS A 54 -3.57 1.02 -9.48
CA LYS A 54 -3.77 1.77 -10.73
C LYS A 54 -4.24 0.82 -11.82
N GLU A 55 -5.29 1.22 -12.53
CA GLU A 55 -5.72 0.54 -13.74
C GLU A 55 -5.12 1.20 -14.98
N ASN A 56 -4.61 0.39 -15.90
CA ASN A 56 -4.16 0.87 -17.19
C ASN A 56 -4.34 -0.22 -18.25
N LYS A 57 -4.99 0.12 -19.37
CA LYS A 57 -5.25 -0.79 -20.51
C LYS A 57 -5.86 -2.15 -20.09
N GLY A 58 -6.75 -2.15 -19.10
CA GLY A 58 -7.44 -3.35 -18.62
C GLY A 58 -6.65 -4.20 -17.62
N TYR A 59 -5.44 -3.79 -17.23
CA TYR A 59 -4.65 -4.46 -16.20
C TYR A 59 -4.63 -3.64 -14.91
N LEU A 60 -4.63 -4.34 -13.78
CA LEU A 60 -4.49 -3.77 -12.45
C LEU A 60 -3.03 -3.85 -12.00
N TYR A 61 -2.50 -2.76 -11.46
CA TYR A 61 -1.13 -2.67 -10.96
C TYR A 61 -1.15 -2.25 -9.50
N TYR A 62 -0.45 -2.97 -8.63
CA TYR A 62 -0.40 -2.67 -7.20
C TYR A 62 0.79 -3.31 -6.52
N TRP A 63 1.09 -2.84 -5.32
CA TRP A 63 2.13 -3.41 -4.48
C TRP A 63 1.56 -4.38 -3.45
N THR A 64 2.28 -5.47 -3.23
CA THR A 64 2.11 -6.39 -2.09
C THR A 64 3.35 -6.36 -1.21
N LEU A 65 3.19 -6.78 0.05
CA LEU A 65 4.28 -6.97 0.99
C LEU A 65 4.15 -8.35 1.62
N SER A 66 5.23 -9.12 1.58
CA SER A 66 5.39 -10.35 2.36
C SER A 66 6.35 -10.05 3.50
N ASP A 67 5.91 -10.22 4.73
CA ASP A 67 6.69 -10.00 5.94
C ASP A 67 6.97 -11.33 6.63
N TYR A 68 8.23 -11.76 6.60
CA TYR A 68 8.62 -13.08 7.09
C TYR A 68 8.83 -13.06 8.59
N LEU A 69 8.27 -14.03 9.30
CA LEU A 69 8.49 -14.14 10.75
C LEU A 69 9.96 -14.42 11.06
N LYS A 70 10.60 -15.23 10.22
CA LYS A 70 12.02 -15.55 10.29
C LYS A 70 12.68 -15.14 8.97
N PRO A 71 13.87 -14.53 9.01
CA PRO A 71 14.59 -14.21 7.78
C PRO A 71 14.84 -15.47 6.93
N THR A 72 14.77 -15.32 5.61
CA THR A 72 15.16 -16.37 4.67
C THR A 72 16.65 -16.70 4.82
N LYS A 73 17.10 -17.81 4.20
CA LYS A 73 18.53 -18.15 4.16
C LYS A 73 19.42 -17.04 3.56
N GLY A 74 18.85 -16.19 2.71
CA GLY A 74 19.52 -15.03 2.10
C GLY A 74 19.49 -13.76 2.96
N GLY A 75 18.95 -13.81 4.18
CA GLY A 75 18.84 -12.67 5.09
C GLY A 75 17.67 -11.74 4.80
N THR A 76 16.83 -12.03 3.80
CA THR A 76 15.61 -11.25 3.54
C THR A 76 14.58 -11.49 4.63
N SER A 77 14.11 -10.41 5.25
CA SER A 77 13.05 -10.42 6.27
C SER A 77 11.71 -9.91 5.75
N SER A 78 11.70 -9.14 4.66
CA SER A 78 10.46 -8.78 3.97
C SER A 78 10.67 -8.46 2.49
N VAL A 79 9.61 -8.59 1.70
CA VAL A 79 9.63 -8.35 0.25
C VAL A 79 8.45 -7.49 -0.16
N ARG A 80 8.72 -6.38 -0.85
CA ARG A 80 7.68 -5.66 -1.61
C ARG A 80 7.71 -6.10 -3.05
N ALA A 81 6.56 -6.41 -3.63
CA ALA A 81 6.46 -6.82 -5.02
C ALA A 81 5.45 -5.95 -5.78
N LEU A 82 5.87 -5.42 -6.93
CA LEU A 82 4.97 -4.75 -7.87
C LEU A 82 4.36 -5.80 -8.78
N ARG A 83 3.03 -5.87 -8.79
CA ARG A 83 2.28 -6.81 -9.61
C ARG A 83 1.57 -6.12 -10.76
N LYS A 84 1.43 -6.85 -11.86
CA LYS A 84 0.47 -6.60 -12.92
C LYS A 84 -0.51 -7.77 -12.95
N VAL A 85 -1.80 -7.49 -12.94
CA VAL A 85 -2.85 -8.50 -12.85
C VAL A 85 -3.85 -8.29 -13.99
N ASP A 86 -4.23 -9.40 -14.62
CA ASP A 86 -5.39 -9.48 -15.49
C ASP A 86 -6.53 -10.14 -14.70
N CYS A 87 -7.56 -9.36 -14.39
CA CYS A 87 -8.69 -9.82 -13.58
C CYS A 87 -9.74 -10.61 -14.38
N GLN A 88 -9.55 -10.80 -15.70
CA GLN A 88 -10.41 -11.66 -16.50
C GLN A 88 -10.28 -13.13 -16.08
N THR A 89 -11.28 -13.97 -16.38
CA THR A 89 -11.22 -15.41 -16.09
C THR A 89 -10.49 -16.15 -17.22
N PRO A 90 -9.44 -16.94 -16.94
CA PRO A 90 -8.80 -17.15 -15.63
C PRO A 90 -7.91 -15.98 -15.20
N ARG A 91 -8.01 -15.60 -13.90
CA ARG A 91 -7.19 -14.52 -13.32
C ARG A 91 -5.73 -14.93 -13.36
N LYS A 92 -4.86 -13.99 -13.75
CA LYS A 92 -3.43 -14.24 -13.93
C LYS A 92 -2.62 -12.99 -13.58
N TYR A 93 -1.36 -13.19 -13.27
CA TYR A 93 -0.50 -12.12 -12.76
C TYR A 93 0.92 -12.23 -13.30
N GLN A 94 1.65 -11.13 -13.18
CA GLN A 94 3.09 -11.05 -13.43
C GLN A 94 3.69 -10.21 -12.32
N PHE A 95 4.85 -10.62 -11.85
CA PHE A 95 5.70 -9.73 -11.07
C PHE A 95 6.46 -8.81 -12.02
N LEU A 96 6.56 -7.54 -11.68
CA LEU A 96 7.31 -6.54 -12.44
C LEU A 96 8.61 -6.15 -11.74
N SER A 97 8.58 -6.14 -10.41
CA SER A 97 9.74 -5.80 -9.60
C SER A 97 9.57 -6.30 -8.18
N TYR A 98 10.70 -6.58 -7.55
CA TYR A 98 10.80 -6.91 -6.14
C TYR A 98 11.75 -5.95 -5.45
N ILE A 99 11.49 -5.69 -4.18
CA ILE A 99 12.43 -5.04 -3.27
C ILE A 99 12.59 -5.97 -2.07
N PHE A 100 13.80 -6.51 -1.91
CA PHE A 100 14.16 -7.43 -0.83
C PHE A 100 14.79 -6.64 0.31
N TYR A 101 14.16 -6.66 1.47
CA TYR A 101 14.59 -5.93 2.66
C TYR A 101 15.16 -6.89 3.70
N ASP A 102 16.19 -6.45 4.41
CA ASP A 102 16.82 -7.20 5.51
C ASP A 102 16.08 -7.05 6.85
N GLU A 103 15.21 -6.06 6.98
CA GLU A 103 14.29 -5.90 8.12
C GLU A 103 12.82 -6.18 7.74
N ARG A 104 11.98 -6.29 8.77
CA ARG A 104 10.55 -6.51 8.63
C ARG A 104 9.84 -5.29 8.03
N MET A 105 8.66 -5.52 7.45
CA MET A 105 7.76 -4.47 6.93
C MET A 105 8.35 -3.50 5.89
N GLY A 106 9.42 -3.91 5.20
CA GLY A 106 10.15 -3.08 4.26
C GLY A 106 11.05 -2.04 4.91
N GLY A 107 11.52 -2.29 6.13
CA GLY A 107 12.56 -1.52 6.81
C GLY A 107 13.98 -1.87 6.35
N GLY A 108 14.98 -1.23 6.95
CA GLY A 108 16.39 -1.53 6.68
C GLY A 108 16.83 -1.27 5.23
N SER A 109 17.80 -2.05 4.77
CA SER A 109 18.37 -1.93 3.43
C SER A 109 17.56 -2.75 2.42
N GLY A 110 17.12 -2.09 1.35
CA GLY A 110 16.34 -2.72 0.27
C GLY A 110 17.14 -2.89 -1.02
N ASN A 111 17.18 -4.12 -1.56
CA ASN A 111 17.74 -4.40 -2.88
C ASN A 111 16.62 -4.56 -3.91
N THR A 112 16.60 -3.70 -4.93
CA THR A 112 15.59 -3.75 -6.00
C THR A 112 16.03 -4.67 -7.13
N VAL A 113 15.17 -5.60 -7.51
CA VAL A 113 15.33 -6.45 -8.68
C VAL A 113 14.15 -6.20 -9.62
N LYS A 114 14.44 -6.02 -10.91
CA LYS A 114 13.40 -5.95 -11.94
C LYS A 114 13.18 -7.34 -12.49
N GLU A 115 11.92 -7.74 -12.61
CA GLU A 115 11.59 -8.97 -13.31
C GLU A 115 11.83 -8.75 -14.81
N THR A 116 12.46 -9.73 -15.45
CA THR A 116 12.78 -9.69 -16.88
C THR A 116 11.86 -10.57 -17.70
N SER A 117 11.25 -11.58 -17.06
CA SER A 117 10.22 -12.39 -17.69
C SER A 117 8.94 -11.59 -17.91
N ASN A 118 8.29 -11.84 -19.05
CA ASN A 118 6.95 -11.34 -19.36
C ASN A 118 5.94 -12.50 -19.44
N GLU A 119 6.25 -13.63 -18.83
CA GLU A 119 5.34 -14.77 -18.74
C GLU A 119 4.24 -14.50 -17.71
N TRP A 120 3.07 -15.12 -17.90
CA TRP A 120 1.95 -15.00 -16.99
C TRP A 120 1.93 -16.20 -16.05
N ASP A 121 1.85 -15.91 -14.75
CA ASP A 121 1.62 -16.91 -13.72
C ASP A 121 0.12 -17.03 -13.41
N TYR A 122 -0.26 -18.23 -13.00
CA TYR A 122 -1.62 -18.55 -12.58
C TYR A 122 -1.58 -18.98 -11.12
N PRO A 123 -2.41 -18.36 -10.25
CA PRO A 123 -2.38 -18.70 -8.85
C PRO A 123 -2.84 -20.15 -8.65
N THR A 124 -2.15 -20.88 -7.79
CA THR A 124 -2.60 -22.21 -7.38
C THR A 124 -3.79 -22.08 -6.42
N PRO A 125 -4.76 -23.01 -6.46
CA PRO A 125 -5.85 -23.04 -5.50
C PRO A 125 -5.35 -23.02 -4.05
N ASP A 126 -6.08 -22.33 -3.18
CA ASP A 126 -5.81 -22.15 -1.74
C ASP A 126 -4.45 -21.48 -1.44
N GLY A 127 -3.83 -20.88 -2.45
CA GLY A 127 -2.55 -20.17 -2.35
C GLY A 127 -2.72 -18.72 -1.93
N VAL A 128 -1.68 -18.17 -1.30
CA VAL A 128 -1.63 -16.73 -0.94
C VAL A 128 -1.78 -15.84 -2.18
N ASP A 129 -1.24 -16.27 -3.32
CA ASP A 129 -1.37 -15.52 -4.57
C ASP A 129 -2.80 -15.49 -5.11
N GLU A 130 -3.54 -16.60 -4.99
CA GLU A 130 -4.97 -16.63 -5.32
C GLU A 130 -5.73 -15.61 -4.48
N LEU A 131 -5.52 -15.67 -3.16
CA LEU A 131 -6.17 -14.78 -2.22
C LEU A 131 -5.88 -13.31 -2.55
N LEU A 132 -4.59 -12.94 -2.67
CA LEU A 132 -4.15 -11.58 -2.98
C LEU A 132 -4.75 -11.05 -4.29
N ILE A 133 -4.71 -11.85 -5.35
CA ILE A 133 -5.25 -11.46 -6.66
C ILE A 133 -6.76 -11.31 -6.59
N ASN A 134 -7.45 -12.21 -5.89
CA ASN A 134 -8.89 -12.15 -5.76
C ASN A 134 -9.33 -10.90 -5.02
N MET A 135 -8.74 -10.62 -3.85
CA MET A 135 -9.07 -9.41 -3.10
C MET A 135 -8.77 -8.13 -3.90
N ALA A 136 -7.65 -8.10 -4.63
CA ALA A 136 -7.30 -6.94 -5.44
C ALA A 136 -8.30 -6.71 -6.59
N CYS A 137 -8.68 -7.76 -7.31
CA CYS A 137 -9.67 -7.67 -8.39
C CYS A 137 -11.07 -7.33 -7.86
N ASP A 138 -11.50 -7.97 -6.77
CA ASP A 138 -12.80 -7.73 -6.16
C ASP A 138 -12.90 -6.30 -5.62
N TYR A 139 -11.81 -5.75 -5.05
CA TYR A 139 -11.74 -4.38 -4.56
C TYR A 139 -11.98 -3.33 -5.67
N VAL A 140 -11.54 -3.61 -6.90
CA VAL A 140 -11.79 -2.75 -8.07
C VAL A 140 -13.04 -3.16 -8.86
N GLY A 141 -13.84 -4.10 -8.33
CA GLY A 141 -15.10 -4.55 -8.93
C GLY A 141 -14.92 -5.34 -10.23
N LYS A 142 -13.89 -6.19 -10.30
CA LYS A 142 -13.55 -7.02 -11.46
C LYS A 142 -13.63 -8.50 -11.17
#